data_AF-A0A812NYT2-F1
#
_entry.id   AF-A0A812NYT2-F1
#
_cell.length_a   1.000
_cell.length_b   1.000
_cell.length_c   1.000
_cell.angle_alpha   90.00
_cell.angle_beta   90.00
_cell.angle_gamma   90.00
#
_symmetry.space_group_name_H-M   'P 1'
#
loop_
_entity.id
_entity.type
_entity.pdbx_description
1 polymer ?
#
loop_
_entity_poly.entity_id
_entity_poly.type
_entity_poly.pdbx_seq_one_letter_code
_entity_poly.pdbx_strand_id
1 'polypeptide(L)'
;MKKPKVAAELRKWALKTFPENGYVNFYQARFLDVDANRPQEAKPFYDKALGLLPNNVKVLTEVILFYDLALQDSKFSASFVERRSRPGKAGEAPLLNLAGPGAGVLMCEAAVAAKNGGHAALSKQLWNRARDLSPLSQCVKNNWPIIYGEKSQEDNSHKLEYTPWAKVKMVIAGGVGLEVGPHHQTNARFLGGETFVVWPPANKTNW
;
A
#
# COMPACT_ATOMS: atom_id res chain seq x y z
N MET A 1 -24.43 4.83 10.26
CA MET A 1 -24.20 5.84 11.34
C MET A 1 -22.83 5.63 11.94
N LYS A 2 -21.98 6.67 12.02
CA LYS A 2 -20.70 6.63 12.75
C LYS A 2 -20.98 6.66 14.27
N LYS A 3 -20.44 5.70 15.05
CA LYS A 3 -20.59 5.63 16.52
C LYS A 3 -19.28 6.01 17.24
N PRO A 4 -18.87 7.30 17.26
CA PRO A 4 -17.54 7.71 17.71
C PRO A 4 -17.28 7.39 19.19
N LYS A 5 -18.29 7.50 20.06
CA LYS A 5 -18.17 7.16 21.49
C LYS A 5 -17.88 5.68 21.70
N VAL A 6 -18.61 4.79 21.01
CA VAL A 6 -18.38 3.34 21.09
C VAL A 6 -16.99 2.98 20.57
N ALA A 7 -16.58 3.57 19.45
CA ALA A 7 -15.25 3.34 18.90
C ALA A 7 -14.13 3.79 19.85
N ALA A 8 -14.33 4.91 20.58
CA ALA A 8 -13.38 5.38 21.58
C ALA A 8 -13.24 4.40 22.75
N GLU A 9 -14.35 3.89 23.29
CA GLU A 9 -14.33 2.92 24.39
C GLU A 9 -13.73 1.58 23.97
N LEU A 10 -14.03 1.09 22.75
CA LEU A 10 -13.41 -0.14 22.21
C LEU A 10 -11.90 0.01 22.02
N ARG A 11 -11.42 1.16 21.54
CA ARG A 11 -9.96 1.41 21.42
C ARG A 11 -9.28 1.42 22.79
N LYS A 12 -9.86 2.13 23.77
CA LYS A 12 -9.33 2.15 25.15
C LYS A 12 -9.26 0.74 25.74
N TRP A 13 -10.34 -0.03 25.60
CA TRP A 13 -10.39 -1.41 26.04
C TRP A 13 -9.34 -2.27 25.34
N ALA A 14 -9.22 -2.19 24.01
CA ALA A 14 -8.24 -2.98 23.25
C ALA A 14 -6.80 -2.66 23.66
N LEU A 15 -6.45 -1.38 23.85
CA LEU A 15 -5.13 -0.96 24.31
C LEU A 15 -4.81 -1.47 25.72
N LYS A 16 -5.81 -1.45 26.61
CA LYS A 16 -5.65 -1.96 27.97
C LYS A 16 -5.50 -3.48 28.01
N THR A 17 -6.32 -4.20 27.23
CA THR A 17 -6.38 -5.67 27.26
C THR A 17 -5.27 -6.31 26.44
N PHE A 18 -4.86 -5.69 25.32
CA PHE A 18 -3.91 -6.26 24.37
C PHE A 18 -2.79 -5.27 24.00
N PRO A 19 -2.01 -4.75 24.96
CA PRO A 19 -0.99 -3.73 24.70
C PRO A 19 0.13 -4.20 23.77
N GLU A 20 0.41 -5.51 23.74
CA GLU A 20 1.44 -6.14 22.90
C GLU A 20 0.88 -6.75 21.60
N ASN A 21 -0.37 -6.44 21.24
CA ASN A 21 -0.92 -6.86 19.95
C ASN A 21 -0.56 -5.82 18.87
N GLY A 22 0.16 -6.27 17.83
CA GLY A 22 0.61 -5.39 16.76
C GLY A 22 -0.52 -4.72 15.97
N TYR A 23 -1.66 -5.41 15.77
CA TYR A 23 -2.82 -4.84 15.09
C TYR A 23 -3.52 -3.78 15.93
N VAL A 24 -3.62 -3.98 17.25
CA VAL A 24 -4.18 -2.97 18.16
C VAL A 24 -3.36 -1.68 18.10
N ASN A 25 -2.02 -1.80 18.16
CA ASN A 25 -1.13 -0.66 18.02
C ASN A 25 -1.25 -0.01 16.63
N PHE A 26 -1.30 -0.80 15.56
CA PHE A 26 -1.48 -0.30 14.20
C PHE A 26 -2.78 0.50 14.03
N TYR A 27 -3.92 -0.01 14.50
CA TYR A 27 -5.20 0.67 14.38
C TYR A 27 -5.30 1.90 15.28
N GLN A 28 -4.61 1.90 16.44
CA GLN A 28 -4.50 3.10 17.27
C GLN A 28 -3.66 4.18 16.58
N ALA A 29 -2.54 3.80 15.96
CA ALA A 29 -1.71 4.71 15.19
C ALA A 29 -2.50 5.36 14.04
N ARG A 30 -3.18 4.53 13.24
CA ARG A 30 -4.09 4.95 12.16
C ARG A 30 -5.17 5.93 12.62
N PHE A 31 -5.79 5.67 13.77
CA PHE A 31 -6.80 6.56 14.34
C PHE A 31 -6.19 7.91 14.72
N LEU A 32 -5.04 7.91 15.41
CA LEU A 32 -4.38 9.14 15.84
C LEU A 32 -3.91 9.97 14.65
N ASP A 33 -3.28 9.33 13.67
CA ASP A 33 -2.78 9.94 12.44
C ASP A 33 -3.93 10.55 11.63
N VAL A 34 -4.92 9.75 11.23
CA VAL A 34 -5.88 10.15 10.20
C VAL A 34 -7.19 10.69 10.76
N ASP A 35 -7.78 10.02 11.76
CA ASP A 35 -9.11 10.42 12.25
C ASP A 35 -9.01 11.56 13.27
N ALA A 36 -7.94 11.57 14.07
CA ALA A 36 -7.73 12.57 15.12
C ALA A 36 -6.75 13.67 14.73
N ASN A 37 -6.05 13.55 13.59
CA ASN A 37 -5.05 14.51 13.10
C ASN A 37 -3.97 14.85 14.16
N ARG A 38 -3.48 13.81 14.84
CA ARG A 38 -2.45 13.85 15.89
C ARG A 38 -1.27 12.94 15.51
N PRO A 39 -0.57 13.23 14.41
CA PRO A 39 0.46 12.34 13.86
C PRO A 39 1.63 12.12 14.82
N GLN A 40 2.01 13.13 15.60
CA GLN A 40 3.10 12.98 16.58
C GLN A 40 2.77 11.93 17.66
N GLU A 41 1.50 11.81 18.04
CA GLU A 41 1.07 10.80 19.01
C GLU A 41 0.87 9.43 18.37
N ALA A 42 0.64 9.37 17.05
CA ALA A 42 0.55 8.12 16.31
C ALA A 42 1.89 7.39 16.22
N LYS A 43 3.00 8.15 16.16
CA LYS A 43 4.35 7.63 15.96
C LYS A 43 4.72 6.44 16.88
N PRO A 44 4.62 6.52 18.22
CA PRO A 44 4.98 5.40 19.09
C PRO A 44 4.14 4.14 18.83
N PHE A 45 2.90 4.28 18.38
CA PHE A 45 2.05 3.15 18.04
C PHE A 45 2.43 2.51 16.70
N TYR A 46 2.81 3.32 15.69
CA TYR A 46 3.39 2.80 14.44
C TYR A 46 4.72 2.09 14.70
N ASP A 47 5.62 2.67 15.49
CA ASP A 47 6.91 2.07 15.85
C ASP A 47 6.69 0.70 16.53
N LYS A 48 5.75 0.63 17.48
CA LYS A 48 5.41 -0.62 18.18
C LYS A 48 4.77 -1.65 17.26
N ALA A 49 3.84 -1.23 16.39
CA ALA A 49 3.21 -2.13 15.41
C ALA A 49 4.25 -2.71 14.44
N LEU A 50 5.19 -1.89 13.96
CA LEU A 50 6.28 -2.31 13.09
C LEU A 50 7.19 -3.34 13.77
N GLY A 51 7.50 -3.15 15.06
CA GLY A 51 8.29 -4.12 15.83
C GLY A 51 7.58 -5.46 16.04
N LEU A 52 6.27 -5.44 16.26
CA LEU A 52 5.45 -6.65 16.50
C LEU A 52 5.04 -7.37 15.21
N LEU A 53 4.96 -6.66 14.09
CA LEU A 53 4.52 -7.15 12.79
C LEU A 53 5.52 -6.77 11.67
N PRO A 54 6.79 -7.19 11.77
CA PRO A 54 7.88 -6.68 10.92
C PRO A 54 7.75 -7.00 9.42
N ASN A 55 6.92 -7.99 9.07
CA ASN A 55 6.68 -8.43 7.69
C ASN A 55 5.24 -8.15 7.23
N ASN A 56 4.43 -7.46 8.04
CA ASN A 56 3.06 -7.16 7.64
C ASN A 56 3.06 -6.04 6.60
N VAL A 57 2.68 -6.40 5.38
CA VAL A 57 2.66 -5.51 4.21
C VAL A 57 1.87 -4.23 4.46
N LYS A 58 0.72 -4.32 5.14
CA LYS A 58 -0.12 -3.15 5.43
C LYS A 58 0.57 -2.21 6.42
N VAL A 59 1.15 -2.75 7.49
CA VAL A 59 1.91 -1.94 8.47
C VAL A 59 3.08 -1.26 7.80
N LEU A 60 3.87 -1.98 6.98
CA LEU A 60 5.01 -1.41 6.27
C LEU A 60 4.61 -0.28 5.32
N THR A 61 3.53 -0.48 4.55
CA THR A 61 3.02 0.53 3.60
C THR A 61 2.60 1.80 4.35
N GLU A 62 1.85 1.63 5.43
CA GLU A 62 1.34 2.75 6.22
C GLU A 62 2.44 3.50 6.97
N VAL A 63 3.49 2.81 7.43
CA VAL A 63 4.67 3.46 8.01
C VAL A 63 5.36 4.34 6.97
N ILE A 64 5.57 3.87 5.75
CA ILE A 64 6.18 4.69 4.68
C ILE A 64 5.33 5.95 4.44
N LEU A 65 4.03 5.77 4.24
CA LEU A 65 3.10 6.87 3.99
C LEU A 65 3.00 7.85 5.17
N PHE A 66 2.98 7.35 6.39
CA PHE A 66 2.91 8.17 7.61
C PHE A 66 4.13 9.09 7.70
N TYR A 67 5.32 8.55 7.48
CA TYR A 67 6.54 9.36 7.53
C TYR A 67 6.63 10.34 6.35
N ASP A 68 6.29 9.92 5.13
CA ASP A 68 6.34 10.80 3.95
C ASP A 68 5.29 11.92 3.99
N LEU A 69 4.06 11.61 4.39
CA LEU A 69 2.93 12.52 4.22
C LEU A 69 2.55 13.24 5.51
N ALA A 70 2.49 12.53 6.64
CA ALA A 70 2.02 13.09 7.89
C ALA A 70 3.16 13.78 8.68
N LEU A 71 4.35 13.17 8.68
CA LEU A 71 5.53 13.76 9.32
C LEU A 71 6.43 14.55 8.36
N GLN A 72 6.24 14.41 7.05
CA GLN A 72 7.08 15.03 6.00
C GLN A 72 8.57 14.71 6.16
N ASP A 73 8.87 13.51 6.66
CA ASP A 73 10.23 13.00 6.90
C ASP A 73 10.60 11.97 5.83
N SER A 74 10.80 12.45 4.61
CA SER A 74 11.19 11.62 3.47
C SER A 74 12.57 10.98 3.63
N LYS A 75 13.44 11.57 4.48
CA LYS A 75 14.74 10.99 4.83
C LYS A 75 14.57 9.70 5.64
N PHE A 76 13.64 9.69 6.60
CA PHE A 76 13.30 8.47 7.32
C PHE A 76 12.78 7.40 6.37
N SER A 77 11.79 7.71 5.54
CA SER A 77 11.17 6.71 4.64
C SER A 77 12.19 6.11 3.67
N ALA A 78 13.05 6.95 3.07
CA ALA A 78 14.13 6.50 2.20
C ALA A 78 15.10 5.56 2.92
N SER A 79 15.60 5.97 4.09
CA SER A 79 16.53 5.17 4.90
C SER A 79 15.87 3.87 5.39
N PHE A 80 14.59 3.94 5.76
CA PHE A 80 13.79 2.81 6.16
C PHE A 80 13.69 1.78 5.04
N VAL A 81 13.33 2.22 3.83
CA VAL A 81 13.21 1.36 2.64
C VAL A 81 14.56 0.78 2.23
N GLU A 82 15.63 1.58 2.23
CA GLU A 82 16.98 1.13 1.89
C GLU A 82 17.44 0.01 2.82
N ARG A 83 17.32 0.23 4.14
CA ARG A 83 17.64 -0.79 5.15
C ARG A 83 16.74 -2.01 5.03
N ARG A 84 15.43 -1.82 4.86
CA ARG A 84 14.44 -2.91 4.83
C ARG A 84 14.54 -3.76 3.55
N SER A 85 15.21 -3.26 2.52
CA SER A 85 15.50 -3.99 1.27
C SER A 85 16.69 -4.96 1.40
N ARG A 86 17.44 -4.91 2.51
CA ARG A 86 18.55 -5.83 2.81
C ARG A 86 18.19 -6.76 3.97
N PRO A 87 18.83 -7.94 4.09
CA PRO A 87 18.81 -8.69 5.34
C PRO A 87 19.39 -7.82 6.46
N GLY A 88 18.60 -7.56 7.50
CA GLY A 88 18.95 -6.59 8.53
C GLY A 88 18.69 -7.12 9.94
N LYS A 89 17.43 -7.13 10.36
CA LYS A 89 17.03 -7.57 11.71
C LYS A 89 16.47 -8.98 11.70
N ALA A 90 16.65 -9.70 12.80
CA ALA A 90 16.02 -11.00 13.00
C ALA A 90 14.49 -10.86 12.86
N GLY A 91 13.88 -11.75 12.09
CA GLY A 91 12.44 -11.72 11.80
C GLY A 91 11.99 -10.78 10.68
N GLU A 92 12.88 -9.96 10.10
CA GLU A 92 12.58 -9.08 8.97
C GLU A 92 12.96 -9.74 7.62
N ALA A 93 11.97 -10.06 6.80
CA ALA A 93 12.16 -10.54 5.42
C ALA A 93 12.36 -9.34 4.46
N PRO A 94 13.41 -9.29 3.62
CA PRO A 94 13.66 -8.16 2.71
C PRO A 94 12.42 -7.74 1.91
N LEU A 95 12.24 -6.43 1.65
CA LEU A 95 11.03 -5.92 0.98
C LEU A 95 10.72 -6.68 -0.32
N LEU A 96 11.71 -6.87 -1.19
CA LEU A 96 11.52 -7.57 -2.47
C LEU A 96 11.06 -9.04 -2.34
N ASN A 97 11.24 -9.64 -1.16
CA ASN A 97 10.81 -11.02 -0.87
C ASN A 97 9.40 -11.08 -0.28
N LEU A 98 8.79 -9.95 0.07
CA LEU A 98 7.42 -9.91 0.55
C LEU A 98 6.44 -10.14 -0.60
N ALA A 99 5.39 -10.91 -0.31
CA ALA A 99 4.35 -11.28 -1.25
C ALA A 99 2.97 -11.28 -0.56
N GLY A 100 1.92 -11.47 -1.35
CA GLY A 100 0.54 -11.51 -0.87
C GLY A 100 -0.21 -10.18 -1.06
N PRO A 101 -1.44 -10.09 -0.53
CA PRO A 101 -2.30 -8.93 -0.73
C PRO A 101 -1.64 -7.61 -0.31
N GLY A 102 -1.66 -6.62 -1.20
CA GLY A 102 -1.07 -5.30 -0.97
C GLY A 102 0.45 -5.22 -1.22
N ALA A 103 1.14 -6.32 -1.52
CA ALA A 103 2.60 -6.29 -1.71
C ALA A 103 3.00 -5.40 -2.89
N GLY A 104 2.22 -5.39 -3.98
CA GLY A 104 2.48 -4.48 -5.10
C GLY A 104 2.33 -3.00 -4.74
N VAL A 105 1.37 -2.66 -3.87
CA VAL A 105 1.22 -1.29 -3.34
C VAL A 105 2.40 -0.94 -2.44
N LEU A 106 2.81 -1.82 -1.53
CA LEU A 106 4.02 -1.63 -0.73
C LEU A 106 5.24 -1.37 -1.60
N MET A 107 5.45 -2.16 -2.65
CA MET A 107 6.57 -1.96 -3.57
C MET A 107 6.49 -0.61 -4.28
N CYS A 108 5.29 -0.16 -4.66
CA CYS A 108 5.08 1.13 -5.29
C CYS A 108 5.44 2.29 -4.34
N GLU A 109 4.91 2.31 -3.12
CA GLU A 109 5.22 3.36 -2.14
C GLU A 109 6.71 3.34 -1.76
N ALA A 110 7.29 2.14 -1.59
CA ALA A 110 8.72 1.99 -1.32
C ALA A 110 9.58 2.49 -2.50
N ALA A 111 9.15 2.30 -3.74
CA ALA A 111 9.85 2.80 -4.92
C ALA A 111 9.87 4.33 -4.96
N VAL A 112 8.77 4.98 -4.57
CA VAL A 112 8.65 6.44 -4.48
C VAL A 112 9.55 6.97 -3.36
N ALA A 113 9.48 6.39 -2.16
CA ALA A 113 10.35 6.77 -1.05
C ALA A 113 11.84 6.61 -1.39
N ALA A 114 12.21 5.49 -2.01
CA ALA A 114 13.59 5.26 -2.49
C ALA A 114 14.02 6.29 -3.54
N LYS A 115 13.12 6.70 -4.45
CA LYS A 115 13.42 7.73 -5.46
C LYS A 115 13.67 9.08 -4.80
N ASN A 116 12.78 9.49 -3.90
CA ASN A 116 12.89 10.75 -3.17
C ASN A 116 14.16 10.81 -2.30
N GLY A 117 14.62 9.65 -1.81
CA GLY A 117 15.89 9.50 -1.10
C GLY A 117 17.15 9.42 -1.96
N GLY A 118 17.04 9.51 -3.29
CA GLY A 118 18.20 9.39 -4.20
C GLY A 118 18.68 7.96 -4.46
N HIS A 119 17.94 6.94 -4.04
CA HIS A 119 18.27 5.53 -4.27
C HIS A 119 17.71 5.01 -5.62
N ALA A 120 18.13 5.60 -6.73
CA ALA A 120 17.55 5.37 -8.06
C ALA A 120 17.53 3.89 -8.49
N ALA A 121 18.61 3.14 -8.23
CA ALA A 121 18.69 1.72 -8.58
C ALA A 121 17.67 0.87 -7.80
N LEU A 122 17.53 1.13 -6.49
CA LEU A 122 16.57 0.45 -5.63
C LEU A 122 15.13 0.83 -6.01
N SER A 123 14.88 2.11 -6.25
CA SER A 123 13.58 2.59 -6.73
C SER A 123 13.15 1.85 -8.00
N LYS A 124 14.04 1.69 -8.98
CA LYS A 124 13.74 0.94 -10.21
C LYS A 124 13.38 -0.52 -9.95
N GLN A 125 14.08 -1.20 -9.04
CA GLN A 125 13.79 -2.60 -8.70
C GLN A 125 12.41 -2.74 -8.05
N LEU A 126 12.12 -1.90 -7.04
CA LEU A 126 10.83 -1.88 -6.35
C LEU A 126 9.70 -1.51 -7.31
N TRP A 127 9.90 -0.53 -8.18
CA TRP A 127 8.91 -0.11 -9.16
C TRP A 127 8.56 -1.21 -10.17
N ASN A 128 9.57 -1.92 -10.69
CA ASN A 128 9.34 -3.06 -11.57
C ASN A 128 8.53 -4.14 -10.85
N ARG A 129 8.88 -4.44 -9.59
CA ARG A 129 8.14 -5.40 -8.78
C ARG A 129 6.69 -4.96 -8.53
N ALA A 130 6.46 -3.67 -8.30
CA ALA A 130 5.11 -3.11 -8.17
C ALA A 130 4.29 -3.29 -9.45
N ARG A 131 4.90 -3.05 -10.62
CA ARG A 131 4.27 -3.25 -11.93
C ARG A 131 4.02 -4.72 -12.27
N ASP A 132 4.81 -5.64 -11.73
CA ASP A 132 4.55 -7.08 -11.89
C ASP A 132 3.38 -7.56 -11.02
N LEU A 133 3.28 -7.04 -9.79
CA LEU A 133 2.31 -7.50 -8.80
C LEU A 133 0.97 -6.76 -8.84
N SER A 134 0.99 -5.46 -9.13
CA SER A 134 -0.18 -4.58 -9.07
C SER A 134 -0.09 -3.42 -10.07
N PRO A 135 0.07 -3.71 -11.38
CA PRO A 135 0.20 -2.71 -12.44
C PRO A 135 -0.96 -1.73 -12.51
N LEU A 136 -2.16 -2.12 -12.05
CA LEU A 136 -3.35 -1.29 -12.11
C LEU A 136 -3.66 -0.57 -10.79
N SER A 137 -2.77 -0.68 -9.79
CA SER A 137 -2.99 -0.01 -8.52
C SER A 137 -2.99 1.51 -8.68
N GLN A 138 -3.82 2.18 -7.88
CA GLN A 138 -3.88 3.64 -7.85
C GLN A 138 -2.51 4.27 -7.53
N CYS A 139 -1.67 3.59 -6.72
CA CYS A 139 -0.31 4.04 -6.47
C CYS A 139 0.53 4.09 -7.76
N VAL A 140 0.56 3.02 -8.55
CA VAL A 140 1.33 2.97 -9.81
C VAL A 140 0.84 4.06 -10.77
N LYS A 141 -0.48 4.23 -10.88
CA LYS A 141 -1.08 5.28 -11.71
C LYS A 141 -0.67 6.69 -11.26
N ASN A 142 -0.79 6.99 -9.97
CA ASN A 142 -0.54 8.32 -9.42
C ASN A 142 0.94 8.69 -9.44
N ASN A 143 1.81 7.72 -9.19
CA ASN A 143 3.25 7.95 -9.03
C ASN A 143 4.04 7.74 -10.33
N TRP A 144 3.38 7.40 -11.45
CA TRP A 144 4.03 7.25 -12.75
C TRP A 144 4.89 8.46 -13.16
N PRO A 145 4.40 9.71 -13.05
CA PRO A 145 5.20 10.88 -13.40
C PRO A 145 6.39 11.08 -12.46
N ILE A 146 6.23 10.72 -11.18
CA ILE A 146 7.33 10.78 -10.21
C ILE A 146 8.45 9.85 -10.65
N ILE A 147 8.16 8.66 -11.16
CA ILE A 147 9.19 7.66 -11.54
C ILE A 147 9.84 7.95 -12.90
N TYR A 148 9.09 8.39 -13.90
CA TYR A 148 9.61 8.59 -15.27
C TYR A 148 9.88 10.05 -15.65
N GLY A 149 9.49 11.02 -14.82
CA GLY A 149 9.60 12.45 -15.09
C GLY A 149 8.37 13.00 -15.82
N GLU A 150 8.18 14.32 -15.79
CA GLU A 150 7.02 15.06 -16.34
C GLU A 150 6.92 15.10 -17.88
N LYS A 151 7.55 14.17 -18.61
CA LYS A 151 7.13 13.91 -20.00
C LYS A 151 6.02 12.86 -19.91
N SER A 152 4.74 13.12 -19.72
CA SER A 152 3.87 14.30 -19.77
C SER A 152 2.63 13.94 -18.92
N GLN A 153 1.86 14.93 -18.46
CA GLN A 153 0.49 14.69 -17.97
C GLN A 153 -0.44 14.08 -19.05
N GLU A 154 0.07 13.89 -20.27
CA GLU A 154 -0.54 13.22 -21.42
C GLU A 154 0.22 11.96 -21.88
N ASP A 155 1.21 11.46 -21.13
CA ASP A 155 1.99 10.31 -21.57
C ASP A 155 1.14 9.06 -21.40
N ASN A 156 0.53 8.65 -22.51
CA ASN A 156 -0.27 7.44 -22.60
C ASN A 156 0.57 6.16 -22.38
N SER A 157 1.87 6.25 -22.05
CA SER A 157 2.72 5.10 -21.70
C SER A 157 2.13 4.22 -20.59
N HIS A 158 1.53 4.81 -19.55
CA HIS A 158 0.79 4.02 -18.54
C HIS A 158 -0.43 3.30 -19.16
N LYS A 159 -1.17 3.95 -20.07
CA LYS A 159 -2.32 3.32 -20.77
C LYS A 159 -1.87 2.21 -21.74
N LEU A 160 -0.67 2.31 -22.31
CA LEU A 160 -0.07 1.29 -23.17
C LEU A 160 0.35 0.05 -22.38
N GLU A 161 0.71 0.21 -21.11
CA GLU A 161 0.92 -0.92 -20.21
C GLU A 161 -0.37 -1.49 -19.61
N TYR A 162 -1.45 -0.70 -19.64
CA TYR A 162 -2.79 -1.05 -19.18
C TYR A 162 -3.51 -1.95 -20.20
N THR A 163 -3.01 -3.17 -20.36
CA THR A 163 -3.60 -4.17 -21.26
C THR A 163 -4.54 -5.13 -20.51
N PRO A 164 -5.47 -5.81 -21.20
CA PRO A 164 -6.20 -6.94 -20.63
C PRO A 164 -5.27 -8.00 -19.99
N TRP A 165 -4.06 -8.16 -20.51
CA TRP A 165 -3.04 -9.04 -19.94
C TRP A 165 -2.48 -8.55 -18.60
N ALA A 166 -2.42 -7.24 -18.35
CA ALA A 166 -2.06 -6.69 -17.05
C ALA A 166 -3.12 -7.03 -15.98
N LYS A 167 -4.41 -7.08 -16.36
CA LYS A 167 -5.49 -7.58 -15.49
C LYS A 167 -5.29 -9.05 -15.13
N VAL A 168 -4.95 -9.89 -16.11
CA VAL A 168 -4.67 -11.32 -15.88
C VAL A 168 -3.46 -11.52 -14.97
N LYS A 169 -2.38 -10.76 -15.17
CA LYS A 169 -1.19 -10.78 -14.30
C LYS A 169 -1.55 -10.44 -12.85
N MET A 170 -2.37 -9.42 -12.62
CA MET A 170 -2.86 -9.09 -11.28
C MET A 170 -3.63 -10.24 -10.64
N VAL A 171 -4.55 -10.87 -11.38
CA VAL A 171 -5.34 -12.00 -10.86
C VAL A 171 -4.42 -13.16 -10.45
N ILE A 172 -3.46 -13.52 -11.30
CA ILE A 172 -2.50 -14.61 -11.04
C ILE A 172 -1.57 -14.28 -9.85
N ALA A 173 -1.16 -13.02 -9.70
CA ALA A 173 -0.28 -12.58 -8.62
C ALA A 173 -1.00 -12.49 -7.25
N GLY A 174 -2.28 -12.86 -7.16
CA GLY A 174 -3.09 -12.69 -5.95
C GLY A 174 -3.53 -11.23 -5.71
N GLY A 175 -3.47 -10.41 -6.76
CA GLY A 175 -3.78 -8.98 -6.78
C GLY A 175 -5.26 -8.64 -6.98
N VAL A 176 -6.17 -9.63 -6.95
CA VAL A 176 -7.61 -9.38 -6.66
C VAL A 176 -7.78 -9.25 -5.15
N GLY A 177 -7.09 -8.28 -4.57
CA GLY A 177 -7.26 -7.85 -3.19
C GLY A 177 -7.84 -6.45 -3.20
N LEU A 178 -9.12 -6.34 -2.83
CA LEU A 178 -9.82 -5.13 -2.37
C LEU A 178 -9.01 -3.83 -2.52
N GLU A 179 -9.31 -3.07 -3.57
CA GLU A 179 -9.00 -1.63 -3.55
C GLU A 179 -9.70 -1.05 -2.32
N VAL A 180 -8.94 -0.90 -1.24
CA VAL A 180 -9.26 0.09 -0.23
C VAL A 180 -9.15 1.40 -0.99
N GLY A 181 -10.30 2.01 -1.28
CA GLY A 181 -10.39 3.24 -2.06
C GLY A 181 -9.54 4.37 -1.47
N PRO A 182 -9.60 5.57 -2.08
CA PRO A 182 -8.81 6.71 -1.64
C PRO A 182 -8.97 6.94 -0.13
N HIS A 183 -7.96 7.56 0.50
CA HIS A 183 -7.77 7.84 1.93
C HIS A 183 -8.97 8.45 2.71
N HIS A 184 -10.14 8.59 2.08
CA HIS A 184 -11.39 9.14 2.58
C HIS A 184 -12.59 8.18 2.44
N GLN A 185 -12.44 6.97 1.90
CA GLN A 185 -13.54 6.01 1.80
C GLN A 185 -13.45 4.89 2.84
N THR A 186 -14.63 4.54 3.37
CA THR A 186 -14.84 3.44 4.31
C THR A 186 -14.30 2.12 3.76
N ASN A 187 -13.63 1.35 4.63
CA ASN A 187 -13.10 0.02 4.37
C ASN A 187 -14.02 -0.79 3.44
N ALA A 188 -13.44 -1.28 2.34
CA ALA A 188 -13.95 -2.37 1.51
C ALA A 188 -15.42 -2.25 1.06
N ARG A 189 -15.66 -1.62 -0.10
CA ARG A 189 -16.79 -2.03 -0.95
C ARG A 189 -16.26 -3.02 -1.97
N PHE A 190 -16.82 -4.24 -1.99
CA PHE A 190 -16.82 -5.02 -3.21
C PHE A 190 -17.46 -4.16 -4.30
N LEU A 191 -16.68 -3.72 -5.29
CA LEU A 191 -17.24 -3.20 -6.52
C LEU A 191 -17.86 -4.39 -7.26
N GLY A 192 -19.05 -4.81 -6.84
CA GLY A 192 -19.92 -5.74 -7.58
C GLY A 192 -20.49 -5.08 -8.84
N GLY A 193 -19.63 -4.41 -9.62
CA GLY A 193 -20.01 -3.66 -10.81
C GLY A 193 -19.31 -4.14 -12.10
N GLU A 194 -18.22 -4.89 -12.03
CA GLU A 194 -17.61 -5.48 -13.23
C GLU A 194 -18.05 -6.93 -13.37
N THR A 195 -19.01 -7.15 -14.26
CA THR A 195 -19.32 -8.49 -14.78
C THR A 195 -18.09 -9.03 -15.50
N PHE A 196 -17.48 -10.07 -14.96
CA PHE A 196 -16.41 -10.80 -15.64
C PHE A 196 -17.04 -11.65 -16.75
N VAL A 197 -16.94 -11.19 -17.99
CA VAL A 197 -17.22 -12.07 -19.14
C VAL A 197 -15.90 -12.78 -19.47
N VAL A 198 -15.81 -14.04 -19.07
CA VAL A 198 -14.58 -14.86 -19.16
C VAL A 198 -14.42 -15.51 -20.56
N TRP A 199 -15.34 -15.29 -21.50
CA TRP A 199 -15.26 -15.77 -22.89
C TRP A 199 -15.96 -14.81 -23.87
N PRO A 200 -15.55 -14.72 -25.15
CA PRO A 200 -16.38 -14.03 -26.13
C PRO A 200 -17.76 -14.72 -26.17
N PRO A 201 -18.87 -13.97 -26.21
CA PRO A 201 -20.17 -14.59 -26.40
C PRO A 201 -20.10 -15.42 -27.68
N ALA A 202 -20.39 -16.72 -27.55
CA ALA A 202 -20.54 -17.60 -28.69
C ALA A 202 -21.46 -16.90 -29.70
N ASN A 203 -20.99 -16.84 -30.96
CA ASN A 203 -21.74 -16.31 -32.09
C ASN A 203 -23.23 -16.65 -31.95
N LYS A 204 -24.09 -15.63 -31.88
CA LYS A 204 -25.46 -15.82 -32.30
C LYS A 204 -25.43 -16.05 -33.81
N THR A 205 -25.47 -17.32 -34.17
CA THR A 205 -25.91 -17.83 -35.46
C THR A 205 -27.16 -17.09 -35.92
N ASN A 206 -27.06 -16.37 -37.03
CA ASN A 206 -28.22 -15.98 -37.83
C ASN A 206 -28.47 -17.11 -38.83
N TRP A 207 -29.36 -18.03 -38.47
CA TRP A 207 -30.33 -18.72 -39.34
C TRP A 207 -31.53 -19.09 -38.47
#